data_AF-A0A3A9ZN96-F1
#
_entry.id   AF-A0A3A9ZN96-F1
#
_cell.length_a   1.000
_cell.length_b   1.000
_cell.length_c   1.000
_cell.angle_alpha   90.00
_cell.angle_beta   90.00
_cell.angle_gamma   90.00
#
_symmetry.space_group_name_H-M   'P 1'
#
loop_
_entity.id
_entity.type
_entity.pdbx_description
1 polymer ?
#
loop_
_entity_poly.entity_id
_entity_poly.type
_entity_poly.pdbx_seq_one_letter_code
_entity_poly.pdbx_strand_id
1 'polypeptide(L)'
;MSGFSLDLTEEQSDLRDWVHGFAEEVVRPAAAEWDEREETPWPIIQEASKIGLYSFETLAELFGDPTGISLQIANEELFWGDAGIGMALFGTSLAVAGIFASGTPDQLVEWIPQCF
;
A
#
# COMPACT_ATOMS: atom_id res chain seq x y z
N MET A 1 28.22 0.27 -1.44
CA MET A 1 27.58 -0.12 -0.18
C MET A 1 27.60 1.09 0.72
N SER A 2 26.49 1.84 0.79
CA SER A 2 26.32 2.79 1.89
C SER A 2 26.30 1.98 3.19
N GLY A 3 26.87 2.54 4.26
CA GLY A 3 26.82 1.90 5.58
C GLY A 3 25.39 1.81 6.09
N PHE A 4 25.18 1.00 7.13
CA PHE A 4 23.94 0.99 7.87
C PHE A 4 23.58 2.41 8.37
N SER A 5 22.34 2.84 8.14
CA SER A 5 21.77 4.11 8.60
C SER A 5 20.37 3.87 9.14
N LEU A 6 19.97 4.66 10.13
CA LEU A 6 18.58 4.71 10.63
C LEU A 6 17.80 5.90 10.03
N ASP A 7 18.49 6.80 9.33
CA ASP A 7 17.84 7.92 8.67
C ASP A 7 17.12 7.44 7.41
N LEU A 8 15.91 7.94 7.20
CA LEU A 8 15.18 7.73 5.96
C LEU A 8 15.90 8.42 4.79
N THR A 9 15.79 7.83 3.61
CA THR A 9 16.16 8.52 2.38
C THR A 9 15.16 9.64 2.08
N GLU A 10 15.52 10.51 1.13
CA GLU A 10 14.61 11.55 0.63
C GLU A 10 13.35 10.90 0.02
N GLU A 11 13.51 9.89 -0.84
CA GLU A 11 12.41 9.11 -1.43
C GLU A 11 11.49 8.47 -0.37
N GLN A 12 12.05 7.94 0.71
CA GLN A 12 11.27 7.37 1.82
C GLN A 12 10.52 8.43 2.64
N SER A 13 11.12 9.61 2.79
CA SER A 13 10.48 10.74 3.47
C SER A 13 9.32 11.29 2.63
N ASP A 14 9.51 11.43 1.32
CA ASP A 14 8.48 11.83 0.38
C ASP A 14 7.34 10.80 0.33
N LEU A 15 7.66 9.50 0.32
CA LEU A 15 6.68 8.43 0.42
C LEU A 15 5.86 8.54 1.71
N ARG A 16 6.51 8.68 2.86
CA ARG A 16 5.84 8.85 4.16
C ARG A 16 4.87 10.02 4.11
N ASP A 17 5.34 11.19 3.71
CA ASP A 17 4.56 12.42 3.75
C ASP A 17 3.38 12.37 2.76
N TRP A 18 3.57 11.76 1.60
CA TRP A 18 2.50 11.53 0.62
C TRP A 18 1.41 10.58 1.15
N VAL A 19 1.81 9.43 1.71
CA VAL A 19 0.86 8.45 2.24
C VAL A 19 0.16 8.99 3.48
N HIS A 20 0.88 9.72 4.35
CA HIS A 20 0.30 10.38 5.51
C HIS A 20 -0.77 11.40 5.11
N GLY A 21 -0.52 12.21 4.07
CA GLY A 21 -1.52 13.13 3.53
C GLY A 21 -2.80 12.43 3.10
N PHE A 22 -2.70 11.31 2.38
CA PHE A 22 -3.87 10.50 2.03
C PHE A 22 -4.58 9.92 3.26
N ALA A 23 -3.80 9.44 4.25
CA ALA A 23 -4.35 8.89 5.47
C ALA A 23 -5.09 9.96 6.31
N GLU A 24 -4.55 11.16 6.43
CA GLU A 24 -5.12 12.29 7.18
C GLU A 24 -6.37 12.85 6.48
N GLU A 25 -6.30 13.07 5.17
CA GLU A 25 -7.36 13.77 4.43
C GLU A 25 -8.51 12.86 3.99
N VAL A 26 -8.24 11.56 3.76
CA VAL A 26 -9.22 10.62 3.17
C VAL A 26 -9.58 9.48 4.13
N VAL A 27 -8.58 8.77 4.67
CA VAL A 27 -8.83 7.54 5.44
C VAL A 27 -9.38 7.84 6.83
N ARG A 28 -8.70 8.69 7.61
CA ARG A 28 -9.03 8.99 9.00
C ARG A 28 -10.42 9.61 9.17
N PRO A 29 -10.87 10.56 8.32
CA PRO A 29 -12.21 11.12 8.42
C PRO A 29 -13.32 10.10 8.14
N ALA A 30 -13.05 9.10 7.30
CA ALA A 30 -13.99 8.04 6.96
C ALA A 30 -14.04 6.90 7.99
N ALA A 31 -12.98 6.72 8.79
CA ALA A 31 -12.79 5.57 9.67
C ALA A 31 -14.03 5.18 10.50
N ALA A 32 -14.61 6.13 11.25
CA ALA A 32 -15.73 5.86 12.15
C ALA A 32 -17.03 5.46 11.42
N GLU A 33 -17.31 6.09 10.27
CA GLU A 33 -18.49 5.75 9.48
C GLU A 33 -18.34 4.36 8.85
N TRP A 34 -17.14 4.00 8.39
CA TRP A 34 -16.89 2.71 7.76
C TRP A 34 -16.83 1.56 8.77
N ASP A 35 -16.34 1.81 9.98
CA ASP A 35 -16.42 0.89 11.11
C ASP A 35 -17.89 0.57 11.45
N GLU A 36 -18.75 1.58 11.56
CA GLU A 36 -20.18 1.38 11.87
C GLU A 36 -20.94 0.67 10.74
N ARG A 37 -20.58 0.94 9.48
CA ARG A 37 -21.24 0.34 8.31
C ARG A 37 -20.82 -1.10 8.04
N GLU A 38 -19.62 -1.52 8.46
CA GLU A 38 -19.02 -2.83 8.14
C GLU A 38 -19.02 -3.15 6.62
N GLU A 39 -18.90 -2.12 5.79
CA GLU A 39 -18.95 -2.23 4.32
C GLU A 39 -17.56 -2.06 3.70
N THR A 40 -17.35 -2.69 2.53
CA THR A 40 -16.12 -2.50 1.76
C THR A 40 -15.97 -1.03 1.31
N PRO A 41 -14.82 -0.38 1.57
CA PRO A 41 -14.59 1.03 1.26
C PRO A 41 -14.29 1.30 -0.23
N TRP A 42 -15.18 0.88 -1.12
CA TRP A 42 -15.02 1.05 -2.57
C TRP A 42 -14.66 2.48 -3.01
N PRO A 43 -15.28 3.55 -2.47
CA PRO A 43 -14.90 4.91 -2.85
C PRO A 43 -13.44 5.22 -2.52
N ILE A 44 -12.95 4.79 -1.36
CA ILE A 44 -11.56 5.04 -0.92
C ILE A 44 -10.57 4.20 -1.73
N ILE A 45 -10.91 2.94 -2.03
CA ILE A 45 -10.10 2.08 -2.91
C ILE A 45 -9.95 2.72 -4.29
N GLN A 46 -11.04 3.26 -4.84
CA GLN A 46 -11.01 3.95 -6.12
C GLN A 46 -10.18 5.24 -6.07
N GLU A 47 -10.25 6.01 -4.99
CA GLU A 47 -9.41 7.20 -4.78
C GLU A 47 -7.92 6.83 -4.72
N ALA A 48 -7.56 5.82 -3.92
CA ALA A 48 -6.20 5.32 -3.80
C ALA A 48 -5.65 4.82 -5.15
N SER A 49 -6.49 4.14 -5.95
CA SER A 49 -6.13 3.69 -7.30
C SER A 49 -5.89 4.86 -8.26
N LYS A 50 -6.75 5.90 -8.23
CA LYS A 50 -6.59 7.10 -9.09
C LYS A 50 -5.29 7.85 -8.83
N ILE A 51 -4.85 7.92 -7.57
CA ILE A 51 -3.60 8.61 -7.21
C ILE A 51 -2.36 7.72 -7.37
N GLY A 52 -2.55 6.45 -7.75
CA GLY A 52 -1.47 5.48 -7.94
C GLY A 52 -1.07 4.71 -6.69
N LEU A 53 -1.50 5.14 -5.49
CA LEU A 53 -1.17 4.50 -4.20
C LEU A 53 -1.60 3.03 -4.15
N TYR A 54 -2.68 2.68 -4.86
CA TYR A 54 -3.15 1.31 -5.02
C TYR A 54 -2.97 0.84 -6.46
N SER A 55 -1.79 0.29 -6.76
CA SER A 55 -1.41 -0.23 -8.07
C SER A 55 -0.34 -1.32 -7.97
N PHE A 56 -0.21 -2.13 -9.03
CA PHE A 56 0.87 -3.12 -9.13
C PHE A 56 2.24 -2.43 -9.19
N GLU A 57 2.34 -1.33 -9.94
CA GLU A 57 3.56 -0.56 -10.14
C GLU A 57 4.10 -0.03 -8.80
N THR A 58 3.24 0.63 -8.01
CA THR A 58 3.64 1.11 -6.68
C THR A 58 4.03 -0.03 -5.77
N LEU A 59 3.31 -1.16 -5.78
CA LEU A 59 3.70 -2.32 -4.98
C LEU A 59 5.10 -2.82 -5.39
N ALA A 60 5.37 -2.94 -6.69
CA ALA A 60 6.67 -3.38 -7.20
C ALA A 60 7.80 -2.41 -6.83
N GLU A 61 7.57 -1.10 -6.88
CA GLU A 61 8.53 -0.08 -6.44
C GLU A 61 8.84 -0.19 -4.94
N LEU A 62 7.81 -0.34 -4.10
CA LEU A 62 7.98 -0.48 -2.65
C LEU A 62 8.74 -1.77 -2.26
N PHE A 63 8.49 -2.88 -2.97
CA PHE A 63 9.24 -4.12 -2.78
C PHE A 63 10.66 -4.06 -3.37
N GLY A 64 10.88 -3.22 -4.37
CA GLY A 64 12.18 -3.01 -5.01
C GLY A 64 13.15 -2.14 -4.20
N ASP A 65 12.67 -1.48 -3.14
CA ASP A 65 13.49 -0.68 -2.23
C ASP A 65 14.62 -1.55 -1.64
N PRO A 66 15.90 -1.23 -1.90
CA PRO A 66 17.03 -2.01 -1.43
C PRO A 66 17.19 -2.00 0.10
N THR A 67 16.58 -1.03 0.80
CA THR A 67 16.57 -0.99 2.27
C THR A 67 15.46 -1.87 2.85
N GLY A 68 14.42 -2.16 2.06
CA GLY A 68 13.31 -3.04 2.41
C GLY A 68 12.33 -2.47 3.42
N ILE A 69 12.27 -1.14 3.59
CA ILE A 69 11.37 -0.49 4.56
C ILE A 69 10.31 0.41 3.92
N SER A 70 10.39 0.73 2.63
CA SER A 70 9.40 1.59 1.96
C SER A 70 7.96 1.06 2.09
N LEU A 71 7.74 -0.25 1.93
CA LEU A 71 6.40 -0.85 2.13
C LEU A 71 5.90 -0.67 3.57
N GLN A 72 6.80 -0.79 4.55
CA GLN A 72 6.49 -0.67 5.96
C GLN A 72 6.14 0.77 6.31
N ILE A 73 6.85 1.75 5.74
CA ILE A 73 6.55 3.18 5.88
C ILE A 73 5.15 3.48 5.34
N ALA A 74 4.86 3.04 4.10
CA ALA A 74 3.54 3.26 3.50
C ALA A 74 2.42 2.59 4.32
N ASN A 75 2.65 1.38 4.81
CA ASN A 75 1.68 0.69 5.65
C ASN A 75 1.48 1.38 7.00
N GLU A 76 2.54 1.84 7.66
CA GLU A 76 2.40 2.54 8.95
C GLU A 76 1.49 3.77 8.83
N GLU A 77 1.68 4.56 7.78
CA GLU A 77 0.87 5.76 7.53
C GLU A 77 -0.59 5.42 7.15
N LEU A 78 -0.82 4.44 6.28
CA LEU A 78 -2.18 4.00 5.95
C LEU A 78 -2.95 3.48 7.17
N PHE A 79 -2.28 2.66 8.00
CA PHE A 79 -2.90 2.06 9.18
C PHE A 79 -3.03 3.06 10.34
N TRP A 80 -2.25 4.14 10.35
CA TRP A 80 -2.51 5.28 11.22
C TRP A 80 -3.86 5.94 10.92
N GLY A 81 -4.25 5.98 9.64
CA GLY A 81 -5.57 6.46 9.21
C GLY A 81 -6.69 5.58 9.74
N ASP A 82 -6.71 4.32 9.33
CA ASP A 82 -7.63 3.29 9.84
C ASP A 82 -7.12 1.90 9.49
N ALA A 83 -7.23 0.95 10.43
CA ALA A 83 -6.73 -0.41 10.22
C ALA A 83 -7.62 -1.23 9.26
N GLY A 84 -8.94 -1.00 9.25
CA GLY A 84 -9.87 -1.71 8.37
C GLY A 84 -9.72 -1.29 6.91
N ILE A 85 -9.72 0.02 6.66
CA ILE A 85 -9.48 0.61 5.34
C ILE A 85 -8.04 0.34 4.88
N GLY A 86 -7.06 0.45 5.78
CA GLY A 86 -5.67 0.08 5.50
C GLY A 86 -5.56 -1.38 5.05
N MET A 87 -6.26 -2.30 5.70
CA MET A 87 -6.33 -3.70 5.27
C MET A 87 -7.06 -3.89 3.94
N ALA A 88 -8.06 -3.08 3.61
CA ALA A 88 -8.74 -3.15 2.31
C ALA A 88 -7.81 -2.78 1.14
N LEU A 89 -6.89 -1.83 1.36
CA LEU A 89 -5.88 -1.42 0.39
C LEU A 89 -4.67 -2.35 0.36
N PHE A 90 -4.16 -2.78 1.52
CA PHE A 90 -2.98 -3.63 1.60
C PHE A 90 -3.28 -5.10 1.31
N GLY A 91 -4.51 -5.57 1.56
CA GLY A 91 -4.86 -6.99 1.57
C GLY A 91 -4.56 -7.74 0.27
N THR A 92 -4.62 -7.06 -0.88
CA THR A 92 -4.34 -7.69 -2.18
C THR A 92 -2.86 -8.05 -2.35
N SER A 93 -1.94 -7.38 -1.64
CA SER A 93 -0.53 -7.75 -1.59
C SER A 93 -0.29 -9.18 -1.07
N LEU A 94 -1.18 -9.71 -0.22
CA LEU A 94 -1.10 -11.09 0.27
C LEU A 94 -1.35 -12.10 -0.85
N ALA A 95 -2.32 -11.81 -1.73
CA ALA A 95 -2.58 -12.63 -2.91
C ALA A 95 -1.41 -12.55 -3.90
N VAL A 96 -0.91 -11.32 -4.14
CA VAL A 96 0.27 -11.08 -4.97
C VAL A 96 1.48 -11.86 -4.45
N ALA A 97 1.74 -11.85 -3.14
CA ALA A 97 2.84 -12.59 -2.53
C ALA A 97 2.70 -14.11 -2.75
N GLY A 98 1.48 -14.66 -2.64
CA GLY A 98 1.21 -16.07 -2.93
C GLY A 98 1.48 -16.44 -4.39
N ILE A 99 1.01 -15.60 -5.33
CA ILE A 99 1.24 -15.78 -6.76
C ILE A 99 2.73 -15.67 -7.07
N PHE A 100 3.41 -14.66 -6.54
CA PHE A 100 4.84 -14.42 -6.75
C PHE A 100 5.71 -15.58 -6.24
N ALA A 101 5.35 -16.16 -5.08
CA ALA A 101 6.13 -17.24 -4.48
C ALA A 101 6.00 -18.60 -5.20
N SER A 102 4.87 -18.85 -5.89
CA SER A 102 4.54 -20.19 -6.42
C SER A 102 4.21 -20.24 -7.91
N GLY A 103 4.00 -19.08 -8.55
CA GLY A 103 3.54 -18.96 -9.92
C GLY A 103 4.64 -19.11 -10.97
N THR A 104 4.27 -19.58 -12.15
CA THR A 104 5.13 -19.50 -13.35
C THR A 104 5.19 -18.05 -13.87
N PRO A 105 6.20 -17.69 -14.68
CA PRO A 105 6.27 -16.35 -15.27
C PRO A 105 4.99 -15.91 -15.98
N ASP A 106 4.34 -16.81 -16.73
CA ASP A 106 3.08 -16.53 -17.41
C ASP A 106 1.94 -16.25 -16.41
N GLN A 107 1.89 -16.99 -15.29
CA GLN A 107 0.91 -16.76 -14.23
C GLN A 107 1.15 -15.42 -13.51
N LEU A 108 2.41 -15.01 -13.32
CA LEU A 108 2.70 -13.71 -12.70
C LEU A 108 2.14 -12.57 -13.57
N VAL A 109 2.41 -12.61 -14.87
CA VAL A 109 1.97 -11.58 -15.83
C VAL A 109 0.45 -11.56 -15.98
N GLU A 110 -0.20 -12.72 -15.95
CA GLU A 110 -1.66 -12.81 -16.10
C GLU A 110 -2.41 -12.36 -14.83
N TRP A 111 -1.99 -12.81 -13.64
CA TRP A 111 -2.82 -12.74 -12.44
C TRP A 111 -2.49 -11.57 -11.50
N ILE A 112 -1.23 -11.12 -11.43
CA ILE A 112 -0.87 -10.03 -10.52
C ILE A 112 -1.59 -8.71 -10.86
N PRO A 113 -1.66 -8.27 -12.14
CA PRO A 113 -2.36 -7.03 -12.48
C PRO A 113 -3.87 -7.06 -12.17
N GLN A 114 -4.48 -8.26 -12.13
CA GLN A 114 -5.91 -8.41 -11.83
C GLN A 114 -6.24 -8.32 -10.32
N CYS A 115 -5.21 -8.23 -9.46
CA CYS A 115 -5.40 -8.05 -8.03
C CYS A 115 -5.70 -6.58 -7.65
N PHE A 116 -5.58 -5.64 -8.59
CA PHE A 116 -5.78 -4.21 -8.40
C PHE A 116 -6.95 -3.71 -9.26
#